data_AF-A0A3M1EEL0-F1
#
_entry.id   AF-A0A3M1EEL0-F1
#
_cell.length_a   1.000
_cell.length_b   1.000
_cell.length_c   1.000
_cell.angle_alpha   90.00
_cell.angle_beta   90.00
_cell.angle_gamma   90.00
#
_symmetry.space_group_name_H-M   'P 1'
#
loop_
_entity.id
_entity.type
_entity.pdbx_description
1 polymer ?
#
loop_
_entity_poly.entity_id
_entity_poly.type
_entity_poly.pdbx_seq_one_letter_code
_entity_poly.pdbx_strand_id
1 'polypeptide(L)'
;MRVVRDLTVLQPEVDTFLAIGKFDGVHLGHHHLLEPMIKAAQAAGAQSAVITLHPNPLEVLAPDRRVEYLTTLDERVRRLGDLGLDVVVVQRFDEAVAQTSARRFMRTITKHLRVRQLWAGPGFALGRGREGNVDFLHALGEELGYTVQVVEPLVIGGEVVSGTRIRALLREGHVGEASVLMGRLPTLSGEVVAGASRGHKLGYPTANLKTSEKLVVPANGIYAVRVYLEGETLDGVASIGVRPTFEKAGERKVEVHIFDFQHNIYGRRLTLEFVRRLRDEKKFDSVEALVAQMDQDAANARAILASQPMPMTTTNPGNFEFEEIEHTADIGLRVRGKDLADLFVNAARGMWTLIVPDIGSVKPVVTREIELEAMDLEVLLVDWLSELLYLHETEHEAYSQFVIHEISPTHLRAEARGGPLNGHTLRKHIKAVTFNDLSIEKTADGYTATVVFDV
;
A
#
# COMPACT_ATOMS: atom_id res chain seq x y z
N MET A 1 8.93 -3.61 -14.88
CA MET A 1 7.63 -4.22 -15.23
C MET A 1 7.17 -3.85 -16.64
N ARG A 2 6.82 -4.83 -17.47
CA ARG A 2 6.14 -4.69 -18.77
C ARG A 2 4.65 -5.02 -18.63
N VAL A 3 3.77 -4.15 -19.13
CA VAL A 3 2.31 -4.39 -19.16
C VAL A 3 1.88 -4.81 -20.56
N VAL A 4 1.18 -5.93 -20.68
CA VAL A 4 0.80 -6.52 -21.98
C VAL A 4 -0.68 -6.87 -22.01
N ARG A 5 -1.32 -6.71 -23.17
CA ARG A 5 -2.73 -7.09 -23.40
C ARG A 5 -2.90 -8.22 -24.42
N ASP A 6 -1.82 -8.57 -25.11
CA ASP A 6 -1.77 -9.64 -26.11
C ASP A 6 -0.54 -10.52 -25.85
N LEU A 7 -0.77 -11.77 -25.48
CA LEU A 7 0.31 -12.73 -25.18
C LEU A 7 1.23 -12.97 -26.39
N THR A 8 0.76 -12.76 -27.63
CA THR A 8 1.56 -13.03 -28.83
C THR A 8 2.73 -12.08 -29.01
N VAL A 9 2.70 -10.92 -28.35
CA VAL A 9 3.81 -9.94 -28.39
C VAL A 9 4.93 -10.29 -27.41
N LEU A 10 4.76 -11.34 -26.60
CA LEU A 10 5.77 -11.84 -25.69
C LEU A 10 6.66 -12.85 -26.41
N GLN A 11 7.97 -12.65 -26.28
CA GLN A 11 9.02 -13.54 -26.76
C GLN A 11 9.97 -13.77 -25.58
N PRO A 12 9.60 -14.61 -24.62
CA PRO A 12 10.39 -14.83 -23.41
C PRO A 12 11.71 -15.52 -23.77
N GLU A 13 12.82 -14.93 -23.36
CA GLU A 13 14.17 -15.50 -23.50
C GLU A 13 14.51 -16.42 -22.32
N VAL A 14 13.86 -16.18 -21.18
CA VAL A 14 14.01 -16.94 -19.93
C VAL A 14 12.71 -17.68 -19.57
N ASP A 15 12.80 -18.62 -18.65
CA ASP A 15 11.63 -19.29 -18.10
C ASP A 15 10.76 -18.33 -17.27
N THR A 16 9.47 -18.66 -17.12
CA THR A 16 8.51 -17.83 -16.38
C THR A 16 7.89 -18.54 -15.19
N PHE A 17 7.84 -17.85 -14.07
CA PHE A 17 7.05 -18.23 -12.89
C PHE A 17 5.78 -17.39 -12.92
N LEU A 18 4.65 -18.06 -13.06
CA LEU A 18 3.37 -17.44 -13.41
C LEU A 18 2.35 -17.62 -12.30
N ALA A 19 1.63 -16.55 -11.96
CA ALA A 19 0.37 -16.63 -11.24
C ALA A 19 -0.79 -16.11 -12.11
N ILE A 20 -1.97 -16.73 -11.98
CA ILE A 20 -3.17 -16.35 -12.73
C ILE A 20 -4.29 -16.06 -11.74
N GLY A 21 -5.01 -14.95 -11.92
CA GLY A 21 -6.03 -14.57 -10.97
C GLY A 21 -6.70 -13.24 -11.25
N LYS A 22 -7.73 -12.92 -10.48
CA LYS A 22 -8.42 -11.62 -10.59
C LYS A 22 -7.55 -10.47 -10.05
N PHE A 23 -6.80 -10.74 -8.97
CA PHE A 23 -5.93 -9.79 -8.27
C PHE A 23 -6.59 -8.46 -7.89
N ASP A 24 -7.92 -8.42 -7.81
CA ASP A 24 -8.67 -7.20 -7.50
C ASP A 24 -8.33 -6.73 -6.09
N GLY A 25 -7.89 -5.47 -5.97
CA GLY A 25 -7.47 -4.88 -4.72
C GLY A 25 -6.03 -5.15 -4.31
N VAL A 26 -5.31 -6.11 -4.93
CA VAL A 26 -3.91 -6.46 -4.59
C VAL A 26 -3.68 -6.43 -3.06
N HIS A 27 -4.49 -7.19 -2.32
CA HIS A 27 -4.49 -7.23 -0.85
C HIS A 27 -3.40 -8.18 -0.31
N LEU A 28 -3.20 -8.25 1.00
CA LEU A 28 -2.13 -9.08 1.60
C LEU A 28 -2.19 -10.57 1.23
N GLY A 29 -3.40 -11.12 1.01
CA GLY A 29 -3.52 -12.48 0.47
C GLY A 29 -2.91 -12.66 -0.94
N HIS A 30 -2.89 -11.63 -1.78
CA HIS A 30 -2.17 -11.66 -3.05
C HIS A 30 -0.67 -11.47 -2.85
N HIS A 31 -0.23 -10.58 -1.95
CA HIS A 31 1.18 -10.45 -1.59
C HIS A 31 1.76 -11.79 -1.10
N HIS A 32 1.04 -12.48 -0.23
CA HIS A 32 1.43 -13.78 0.31
C HIS A 32 1.65 -14.86 -0.77
N LEU A 33 0.92 -14.77 -1.89
CA LEU A 33 1.12 -15.65 -3.04
C LEU A 33 2.26 -15.16 -3.94
N LEU A 34 2.32 -13.86 -4.22
CA LEU A 34 3.16 -13.29 -5.27
C LEU A 34 4.60 -13.01 -4.82
N GLU A 35 4.82 -12.53 -3.60
CA GLU A 35 6.17 -12.19 -3.12
C GLU A 35 7.10 -13.43 -3.09
N PRO A 36 6.68 -14.60 -2.57
CA PRO A 36 7.50 -15.81 -2.66
C PRO A 36 7.74 -16.28 -4.09
N MET A 37 6.73 -16.13 -4.98
CA MET A 37 6.87 -16.47 -6.40
C MET A 37 7.93 -15.58 -7.07
N ILE A 38 7.90 -14.27 -6.82
CA ILE A 38 8.85 -13.31 -7.37
C ILE A 38 10.27 -13.64 -6.91
N LYS A 39 10.45 -13.87 -5.61
CA LYS A 39 11.75 -14.29 -5.04
C LYS A 39 12.27 -15.59 -5.64
N ALA A 40 11.38 -16.58 -5.81
CA ALA A 40 11.74 -17.86 -6.41
C ALA A 40 12.11 -17.72 -7.90
N ALA A 41 11.43 -16.83 -8.64
CA ALA A 41 11.75 -16.53 -10.03
C ALA A 41 13.14 -15.90 -10.14
N GLN A 42 13.41 -14.87 -9.33
CA GLN A 42 14.70 -14.18 -9.28
C GLN A 42 15.85 -15.14 -8.95
N ALA A 43 15.70 -15.97 -7.92
CA ALA A 43 16.70 -16.97 -7.53
C ALA A 43 16.98 -18.01 -8.64
N ALA A 44 16.00 -18.27 -9.51
CA ALA A 44 16.12 -19.21 -10.62
C ALA A 44 16.60 -18.53 -11.93
N GLY A 45 16.86 -17.23 -11.94
CA GLY A 45 17.13 -16.47 -13.18
C GLY A 45 15.94 -16.46 -14.15
N ALA A 46 14.73 -16.67 -13.64
CA ALA A 46 13.48 -16.68 -14.37
C ALA A 46 12.75 -15.34 -14.22
N GLN A 47 11.85 -15.02 -15.16
CA GLN A 47 10.98 -13.87 -15.02
C GLN A 47 9.72 -14.20 -14.21
N SER A 48 9.23 -13.22 -13.46
CA SER A 48 7.98 -13.27 -12.72
C SER A 48 6.84 -12.66 -13.54
N ALA A 49 5.73 -13.38 -13.66
CA ALA A 49 4.58 -12.90 -14.44
C ALA A 49 3.25 -13.12 -13.72
N VAL A 50 2.33 -12.19 -13.95
CA VAL A 50 0.93 -12.32 -13.56
C VAL A 50 0.03 -12.19 -14.78
N ILE A 51 -0.94 -13.10 -14.92
CA ILE A 51 -2.10 -12.89 -15.80
C ILE A 51 -3.29 -12.47 -14.92
N THR A 52 -3.72 -11.22 -15.10
CA THR A 52 -4.96 -10.68 -14.54
C THR A 52 -6.08 -10.59 -15.58
N LEU A 53 -7.33 -10.54 -15.12
CA LEU A 53 -8.52 -10.59 -15.95
C LEU A 53 -9.30 -9.27 -15.88
N HIS A 54 -9.66 -8.73 -17.05
CA HIS A 54 -10.55 -7.58 -17.16
C HIS A 54 -11.43 -7.65 -18.43
N PRO A 55 -12.76 -7.45 -18.35
CA PRO A 55 -13.56 -7.29 -17.14
C PRO A 55 -13.47 -8.52 -16.21
N ASN A 56 -13.99 -8.38 -14.99
CA ASN A 56 -14.07 -9.49 -14.03
C ASN A 56 -14.87 -10.63 -14.67
N PRO A 57 -14.42 -11.89 -14.59
CA PRO A 57 -15.12 -13.02 -15.17
C PRO A 57 -16.60 -13.12 -14.77
N LEU A 58 -16.94 -12.70 -13.56
CA LEU A 58 -18.32 -12.71 -13.07
C LEU A 58 -19.24 -11.78 -13.88
N GLU A 59 -18.73 -10.67 -14.44
CA GLU A 59 -19.53 -9.78 -15.31
C GLU A 59 -19.95 -10.46 -16.62
N VAL A 60 -19.14 -11.38 -17.12
CA VAL A 60 -19.43 -12.11 -18.36
C VAL A 60 -20.25 -13.36 -18.07
N LEU A 61 -19.92 -14.07 -16.98
CA LEU A 61 -20.57 -15.34 -16.62
C LEU A 61 -21.92 -15.16 -15.91
N ALA A 62 -22.14 -14.01 -15.29
CA ALA A 62 -23.36 -13.70 -14.56
C ALA A 62 -23.69 -12.20 -14.72
N PRO A 63 -24.13 -11.76 -15.91
CA PRO A 63 -24.34 -10.34 -16.22
C PRO A 63 -25.35 -9.65 -15.30
N ASP A 64 -26.30 -10.39 -14.72
CA ASP A 64 -27.27 -9.87 -13.75
C ASP A 64 -26.67 -9.58 -12.37
N ARG A 65 -25.45 -10.07 -12.09
CA ARG A 65 -24.76 -9.84 -10.81
C ARG A 65 -23.85 -8.63 -10.91
N ARG A 66 -24.14 -7.62 -10.09
CA ARG A 66 -23.26 -6.46 -9.95
C ARG A 66 -21.91 -6.87 -9.37
N VAL A 67 -20.83 -6.55 -10.09
CA VAL A 67 -19.46 -6.67 -9.61
C VAL A 67 -19.02 -5.32 -9.05
N GLU A 68 -18.54 -5.34 -7.82
CA GLU A 68 -17.87 -4.21 -7.18
C GLU A 68 -16.37 -4.49 -7.14
N TYR A 69 -15.57 -3.62 -7.73
CA TYR A 69 -14.11 -3.68 -7.72
C TYR A 69 -13.56 -2.97 -6.49
N LEU A 70 -12.49 -3.52 -5.92
CA LEU A 70 -11.71 -2.86 -4.87
C LEU A 70 -10.83 -1.75 -5.41
N THR A 71 -10.39 -1.87 -6.67
CA THR A 71 -9.46 -0.93 -7.32
C THR A 71 -9.81 -0.78 -8.80
N THR A 72 -9.42 0.33 -9.40
CA THR A 72 -9.47 0.45 -10.87
C THR A 72 -8.50 -0.55 -11.52
N LEU A 73 -8.65 -0.82 -12.83
CA LEU A 73 -7.67 -1.64 -13.55
C LEU A 73 -6.28 -1.01 -13.50
N ASP A 74 -6.18 0.29 -13.74
CA ASP A 74 -4.90 1.00 -13.76
C ASP A 74 -4.21 0.98 -12.40
N GLU A 75 -4.98 1.15 -11.32
CA GLU A 75 -4.46 1.01 -9.96
C GLU A 75 -4.02 -0.42 -9.65
N ARG A 76 -4.81 -1.44 -10.04
CA ARG A 76 -4.42 -2.85 -9.86
C ARG A 76 -3.13 -3.19 -10.61
N VAL A 77 -2.99 -2.74 -11.85
CA VAL A 77 -1.76 -2.97 -12.65
C VAL A 77 -0.57 -2.28 -12.01
N ARG A 78 -0.73 -1.03 -11.57
CA ARG A 78 0.33 -0.30 -10.86
C ARG A 78 0.76 -1.01 -9.59
N ARG A 79 -0.21 -1.42 -8.75
CA ARG A 79 0.04 -2.13 -7.50
C ARG A 79 0.69 -3.50 -7.70
N LEU A 80 0.33 -4.21 -8.76
CA LEU A 80 1.05 -5.44 -9.15
C LEU A 80 2.51 -5.12 -9.52
N GLY A 81 2.75 -4.00 -10.21
CA GLY A 81 4.10 -3.54 -10.52
C GLY A 81 4.92 -3.13 -9.32
N ASP A 82 4.29 -2.53 -8.32
CA ASP A 82 4.94 -2.13 -7.06
C ASP A 82 5.49 -3.34 -6.27
N LEU A 83 5.03 -4.56 -6.56
CA LEU A 83 5.59 -5.81 -5.99
C LEU A 83 6.92 -6.24 -6.63
N GLY A 84 7.35 -5.58 -7.71
CA GLY A 84 8.55 -5.98 -8.46
C GLY A 84 8.31 -7.03 -9.54
N LEU A 85 7.08 -7.19 -10.04
CA LEU A 85 6.78 -8.10 -11.16
C LEU A 85 7.47 -7.67 -12.46
N ASP A 86 7.97 -8.66 -13.22
CA ASP A 86 8.56 -8.40 -14.54
C ASP A 86 7.48 -8.17 -15.59
N VAL A 87 6.41 -8.97 -15.56
CA VAL A 87 5.33 -8.92 -16.57
C VAL A 87 3.95 -8.96 -15.93
N VAL A 88 3.08 -8.02 -16.32
CA VAL A 88 1.64 -8.08 -16.03
C VAL A 88 0.87 -8.18 -17.34
N VAL A 89 0.19 -9.30 -17.53
CA VAL A 89 -0.71 -9.53 -18.66
C VAL A 89 -2.13 -9.21 -18.22
N VAL A 90 -2.76 -8.23 -18.87
CA VAL A 90 -4.19 -7.95 -18.72
C VAL A 90 -4.93 -8.72 -19.81
N GLN A 91 -5.33 -9.94 -19.49
CA GLN A 91 -6.14 -10.78 -20.37
C GLN A 91 -7.57 -10.25 -20.42
N ARG A 92 -8.03 -9.91 -21.63
CA ARG A 92 -9.43 -9.60 -21.86
C ARG A 92 -10.27 -10.85 -21.56
N PHE A 93 -11.23 -10.76 -20.65
CA PHE A 93 -12.18 -11.85 -20.40
C PHE A 93 -13.50 -11.54 -21.11
N ASP A 94 -13.83 -12.37 -22.10
CA ASP A 94 -15.07 -12.31 -22.86
C ASP A 94 -15.66 -13.72 -23.02
N GLU A 95 -16.77 -13.83 -23.75
CA GLU A 95 -17.44 -15.11 -23.97
C GLU A 95 -16.52 -16.15 -24.65
N ALA A 96 -15.65 -15.73 -25.57
CA ALA A 96 -14.73 -16.63 -26.24
C ALA A 96 -13.69 -17.22 -25.25
N VAL A 97 -13.14 -16.38 -24.37
CA VAL A 97 -12.26 -16.85 -23.29
C VAL A 97 -13.02 -17.72 -22.29
N ALA A 98 -14.26 -17.37 -21.94
CA ALA A 98 -15.10 -18.16 -21.03
C ALA A 98 -15.38 -19.59 -21.55
N GLN A 99 -15.45 -19.77 -22.87
CA GLN A 99 -15.66 -21.07 -23.52
C GLN A 99 -14.36 -21.86 -23.77
N THR A 100 -13.19 -21.28 -23.46
CA THR A 100 -11.90 -21.94 -23.70
C THR A 100 -11.63 -23.02 -22.64
N SER A 101 -11.27 -24.23 -23.09
CA SER A 101 -10.90 -25.32 -22.19
C SER A 101 -9.60 -25.01 -21.43
N ALA A 102 -9.44 -25.59 -20.24
CA ALA A 102 -8.26 -25.40 -19.40
C ALA A 102 -6.97 -25.77 -20.16
N ARG A 103 -7.00 -26.92 -20.84
CA ARG A 103 -5.90 -27.41 -21.68
C ARG A 103 -5.54 -26.45 -22.81
N ARG A 104 -6.53 -25.93 -23.54
CA ARG A 104 -6.27 -24.99 -24.64
C ARG A 104 -5.68 -23.67 -24.13
N PHE A 105 -6.21 -23.17 -23.01
CA PHE A 105 -5.72 -21.95 -22.38
C PHE A 105 -4.27 -22.10 -21.94
N MET A 106 -3.95 -23.15 -21.17
CA MET A 106 -2.59 -23.39 -20.69
C MET A 106 -1.59 -23.67 -21.83
N ARG A 107 -1.97 -24.40 -22.88
CA ARG A 107 -1.11 -24.56 -24.08
C ARG A 107 -0.76 -23.24 -24.75
N THR A 108 -1.70 -22.30 -24.77
CA THR A 108 -1.46 -20.97 -25.34
C THR A 108 -0.51 -20.18 -24.45
N ILE A 109 -0.74 -20.20 -23.14
CA ILE A 109 0.11 -19.54 -22.15
C ILE A 109 1.54 -20.09 -22.19
N THR A 110 1.73 -21.41 -22.09
CA THR A 110 3.06 -22.02 -22.04
C THR A 110 3.85 -21.75 -23.32
N LYS A 111 3.18 -21.72 -24.48
CA LYS A 111 3.79 -21.35 -25.76
C LYS A 111 4.34 -19.92 -25.78
N HIS A 112 3.64 -18.97 -25.18
CA HIS A 112 3.98 -17.55 -25.24
C HIS A 112 4.78 -17.04 -24.03
N LEU A 113 4.82 -17.81 -22.94
CA LEU A 113 5.49 -17.42 -21.69
C LEU A 113 6.60 -18.38 -21.26
N ARG A 114 6.82 -19.55 -21.87
CA ARG A 114 7.79 -20.54 -21.37
C ARG A 114 7.60 -20.80 -19.87
N VAL A 115 6.35 -21.08 -19.48
CA VAL A 115 6.01 -21.27 -18.06
C VAL A 115 6.75 -22.48 -17.52
N ARG A 116 7.50 -22.28 -16.43
CA ARG A 116 8.21 -23.33 -15.70
C ARG A 116 7.53 -23.69 -14.39
N GLN A 117 6.91 -22.68 -13.74
CA GLN A 117 6.10 -22.86 -12.54
C GLN A 117 4.79 -22.08 -12.65
N LEU A 118 3.69 -22.69 -12.21
CA LEU A 118 2.39 -22.06 -12.01
C LEU A 118 2.10 -21.97 -10.51
N TRP A 119 1.98 -20.77 -9.98
CA TRP A 119 1.70 -20.50 -8.57
C TRP A 119 0.22 -20.19 -8.38
N ALA A 120 -0.42 -20.91 -7.45
CA ALA A 120 -1.86 -20.83 -7.23
C ALA A 120 -2.24 -21.11 -5.77
N GLY A 121 -3.44 -20.71 -5.35
CA GLY A 121 -4.03 -21.18 -4.09
C GLY A 121 -4.81 -22.48 -4.28
N PRO A 122 -5.16 -23.20 -3.19
CA PRO A 122 -5.81 -24.51 -3.27
C PRO A 122 -7.19 -24.49 -3.96
N GLY A 123 -7.91 -23.36 -3.88
CA GLY A 123 -9.21 -23.16 -4.54
C GLY A 123 -9.14 -22.68 -6.00
N PHE A 124 -7.93 -22.60 -6.57
CA PHE A 124 -7.72 -22.11 -7.93
C PHE A 124 -8.29 -23.08 -8.97
N ALA A 125 -8.96 -22.52 -9.98
CA ALA A 125 -9.40 -23.25 -11.14
C ALA A 125 -9.53 -22.33 -12.35
N LEU A 126 -9.31 -22.87 -13.54
CA LEU A 126 -9.43 -22.17 -14.81
C LEU A 126 -10.14 -23.04 -15.87
N GLY A 127 -10.35 -22.46 -17.06
CA GLY A 127 -11.02 -23.13 -18.17
C GLY A 127 -12.53 -23.16 -18.05
N ARG A 128 -13.18 -23.55 -19.15
CA ARG A 128 -14.64 -23.66 -19.25
C ARG A 128 -15.19 -24.50 -18.10
N GLY A 129 -16.20 -23.98 -17.41
CA GLY A 129 -16.83 -24.68 -16.29
C GLY A 129 -15.90 -24.94 -15.10
N ARG A 130 -14.76 -24.23 -14.99
CA ARG A 130 -13.74 -24.44 -13.95
C ARG A 130 -13.13 -25.85 -13.96
N GLU A 131 -13.07 -26.50 -15.12
CA GLU A 131 -12.56 -27.87 -15.27
C GLU A 131 -11.07 -28.04 -14.92
N GLY A 132 -10.28 -26.98 -15.04
CA GLY A 132 -8.85 -26.97 -14.72
C GLY A 132 -8.57 -26.63 -13.28
N ASN A 133 -8.92 -27.52 -12.35
CA ASN A 133 -8.54 -27.43 -10.93
C ASN A 133 -7.05 -27.76 -10.71
N VAL A 134 -6.58 -27.66 -9.46
CA VAL A 134 -5.17 -27.89 -9.11
C VAL A 134 -4.67 -29.27 -9.55
N ASP A 135 -5.40 -30.35 -9.26
CA ASP A 135 -5.02 -31.71 -9.65
C ASP A 135 -4.89 -31.88 -11.17
N PHE A 136 -5.87 -31.34 -11.92
CA PHE A 136 -5.82 -31.32 -13.38
C PHE A 136 -4.60 -30.54 -13.89
N LEU A 137 -4.28 -29.41 -13.26
CA LEU A 137 -3.15 -28.56 -13.65
C LEU A 137 -1.80 -29.20 -13.33
N HIS A 138 -1.70 -30.02 -12.28
CA HIS A 138 -0.52 -30.85 -12.02
C HIS A 138 -0.30 -31.86 -13.15
N ALA A 139 -1.32 -32.66 -13.47
CA ALA A 139 -1.24 -33.65 -14.55
C ALA A 139 -0.94 -33.00 -15.92
N LEU A 140 -1.59 -31.87 -16.21
CA LEU A 140 -1.31 -31.13 -17.44
C LEU A 140 0.10 -30.52 -17.45
N GLY A 141 0.64 -30.17 -16.27
CA GLY A 141 2.00 -29.67 -16.11
C GLY A 141 3.05 -30.68 -16.50
N GLU A 142 2.85 -31.97 -16.18
CA GLU A 142 3.72 -33.07 -16.61
C GLU A 142 3.79 -33.17 -18.14
N GLU A 143 2.67 -32.94 -18.82
CA GLU A 143 2.60 -32.95 -20.28
C GLU A 143 3.18 -31.68 -20.94
N LEU A 144 3.00 -30.50 -20.31
CA LEU A 144 3.36 -29.21 -20.89
C LEU A 144 4.69 -28.64 -20.38
N GLY A 145 5.37 -29.32 -19.46
CA GLY A 145 6.71 -28.96 -18.97
C GLY A 145 6.74 -27.92 -17.86
N TYR A 146 5.68 -27.80 -17.05
CA TYR A 146 5.65 -26.90 -15.88
C TYR A 146 5.26 -27.65 -14.60
N THR A 147 5.61 -27.11 -13.44
CA THR A 147 5.12 -27.59 -12.14
C THR A 147 4.12 -26.62 -11.53
N VAL A 148 3.23 -27.10 -10.66
CA VAL A 148 2.30 -26.25 -9.92
C VAL A 148 2.79 -26.13 -8.48
N GLN A 149 2.87 -24.89 -7.99
CA GLN A 149 3.15 -24.55 -6.60
C GLN A 149 1.85 -24.05 -5.95
N VAL A 150 1.42 -24.74 -4.90
CA VAL A 150 0.22 -24.38 -4.15
C VAL A 150 0.63 -23.61 -2.89
N VAL A 151 0.11 -22.40 -2.73
CA VAL A 151 0.33 -21.56 -1.55
C VAL A 151 -0.95 -21.49 -0.74
N GLU A 152 -0.87 -21.86 0.54
CA GLU A 152 -1.99 -21.78 1.45
C GLU A 152 -2.45 -20.33 1.65
N PRO A 153 -3.77 -20.07 1.82
CA PRO A 153 -4.27 -18.72 1.98
C PRO A 153 -3.76 -18.04 3.26
N LEU A 154 -3.42 -16.75 3.17
CA LEU A 154 -3.12 -15.94 4.34
C LEU A 154 -4.34 -15.83 5.27
N VAL A 155 -4.13 -16.05 6.57
CA VAL A 155 -5.15 -15.92 7.62
C VAL A 155 -4.75 -14.79 8.56
N ILE A 156 -5.67 -13.85 8.80
CA ILE A 156 -5.52 -12.76 9.77
C ILE A 156 -6.75 -12.70 10.65
N GLY A 157 -6.56 -12.78 11.96
CA GLY A 157 -7.65 -12.80 12.94
C GLY A 157 -8.54 -14.03 12.81
N GLY A 158 -7.97 -15.19 12.49
CA GLY A 158 -8.70 -16.46 12.37
C GLY A 158 -9.47 -16.66 11.05
N GLU A 159 -9.49 -15.67 10.17
CA GLU A 159 -10.21 -15.72 8.89
C GLU A 159 -9.29 -15.46 7.68
N VAL A 160 -9.61 -16.10 6.56
CA VAL A 160 -8.88 -15.96 5.30
C VAL A 160 -8.96 -14.51 4.78
N VAL A 161 -7.81 -13.95 4.41
CA VAL A 161 -7.72 -12.66 3.72
C VAL A 161 -8.24 -12.81 2.30
N SER A 162 -9.35 -12.13 1.97
CA SER A 162 -9.95 -12.19 0.64
C SER A 162 -10.62 -10.88 0.23
N GLY A 163 -10.71 -10.64 -1.08
CA GLY A 163 -11.47 -9.50 -1.60
C GLY A 163 -12.96 -9.52 -1.22
N THR A 164 -13.55 -10.69 -0.95
CA THR A 164 -14.94 -10.76 -0.47
C THR A 164 -15.08 -10.16 0.93
N ARG A 165 -14.18 -10.54 1.85
CA ARG A 165 -14.12 -10.02 3.22
C ARG A 165 -13.85 -8.51 3.25
N ILE A 166 -12.90 -8.05 2.43
CA ILE A 166 -12.58 -6.62 2.32
C ILE A 166 -13.79 -5.81 1.84
N ARG A 167 -14.52 -6.29 0.82
CA ARG A 167 -15.74 -5.61 0.36
C ARG A 167 -16.82 -5.58 1.44
N ALA A 168 -16.97 -6.62 2.25
CA ALA A 168 -17.93 -6.63 3.36
C ALA A 168 -17.60 -5.54 4.38
N LEU A 169 -16.34 -5.51 4.86
CA LEU A 169 -15.87 -4.48 5.79
C LEU A 169 -16.08 -3.06 5.26
N LEU A 170 -15.78 -2.81 3.97
CA LEU A 170 -15.99 -1.50 3.38
C LEU A 170 -17.47 -1.12 3.32
N ARG A 171 -18.37 -2.06 2.97
CA ARG A 171 -19.82 -1.82 2.95
C ARG A 171 -20.41 -1.53 4.33
N GLU A 172 -19.76 -1.98 5.39
CA GLU A 172 -20.11 -1.70 6.78
C GLU A 172 -19.37 -0.46 7.33
N GLY A 173 -18.43 0.10 6.56
CA GLY A 173 -17.68 1.30 6.92
C GLY A 173 -16.45 1.03 7.79
N HIS A 174 -16.09 -0.23 8.00
CA HIS A 174 -14.91 -0.69 8.75
C HIS A 174 -13.61 -0.51 7.93
N VAL A 175 -13.30 0.73 7.55
CA VAL A 175 -12.13 1.07 6.70
C VAL A 175 -10.80 0.75 7.37
N GLY A 176 -10.72 0.83 8.71
CA GLY A 176 -9.52 0.45 9.46
C GLY A 176 -9.23 -1.05 9.40
N GLU A 177 -10.24 -1.90 9.62
CA GLU A 177 -10.10 -3.35 9.49
C GLU A 177 -9.81 -3.76 8.04
N ALA A 178 -10.49 -3.13 7.08
CA ALA A 178 -10.19 -3.34 5.66
C ALA A 178 -8.72 -3.00 5.35
N SER A 179 -8.17 -1.94 5.96
CA SER A 179 -6.79 -1.54 5.75
C SER A 179 -5.77 -2.60 6.19
N VAL A 180 -6.03 -3.28 7.31
CA VAL A 180 -5.19 -4.38 7.82
C VAL A 180 -5.13 -5.52 6.80
N LEU A 181 -6.27 -5.89 6.22
CA LEU A 181 -6.33 -6.97 5.23
C LEU A 181 -5.72 -6.55 3.87
N MET A 182 -5.82 -5.27 3.53
CA MET A 182 -5.29 -4.70 2.30
C MET A 182 -3.78 -4.42 2.38
N GLY A 183 -3.21 -4.33 3.59
CA GLY A 183 -1.82 -3.89 3.83
C GLY A 183 -1.61 -2.39 3.61
N ARG A 184 -2.70 -1.63 3.48
CA ARG A 184 -2.71 -0.20 3.14
C ARG A 184 -4.11 0.39 3.36
N LEU A 185 -4.22 1.71 3.32
CA LEU A 185 -5.51 2.38 3.38
C LEU A 185 -6.38 2.09 2.14
N PRO A 186 -7.70 1.86 2.31
CA PRO A 186 -8.62 1.76 1.18
C PRO A 186 -8.65 3.06 0.38
N THR A 187 -8.67 2.95 -0.94
CA THR A 187 -8.65 4.08 -1.86
C THR A 187 -9.96 4.24 -2.62
N LEU A 188 -10.31 5.47 -2.99
CA LEU A 188 -11.39 5.76 -3.93
C LEU A 188 -10.99 6.95 -4.81
N SER A 189 -10.87 6.70 -6.11
CA SER A 189 -10.55 7.73 -7.09
C SER A 189 -11.78 8.17 -7.88
N GLY A 190 -11.81 9.44 -8.25
CA GLY A 190 -12.85 10.00 -9.10
C GLY A 190 -12.48 11.34 -9.70
N GLU A 191 -13.37 11.85 -10.54
CA GLU A 191 -13.27 13.20 -11.10
C GLU A 191 -14.06 14.18 -10.22
N VAL A 192 -13.49 15.36 -9.98
CA VAL A 192 -14.18 16.42 -9.26
C VAL A 192 -15.20 17.08 -10.18
N VAL A 193 -16.47 17.02 -9.81
CA VAL A 193 -17.59 17.57 -10.58
C VAL A 193 -18.29 18.71 -9.84
N ALA A 194 -19.02 19.52 -10.58
CA ALA A 194 -19.82 20.60 -10.02
C ALA A 194 -20.89 20.05 -9.05
N GLY A 195 -20.91 20.60 -7.84
CA GLY A 195 -21.89 20.27 -6.79
C GLY A 195 -22.93 21.37 -6.60
N ALA A 196 -23.81 21.21 -5.61
CA ALA A 196 -24.79 22.25 -5.24
C ALA A 196 -24.16 23.48 -4.55
N SER A 197 -22.84 23.48 -4.32
CA SER A 197 -22.04 24.57 -3.75
C SER A 197 -22.59 25.13 -2.43
N ARG A 198 -23.31 24.31 -1.64
CA ARG A 198 -23.93 24.73 -0.37
C ARG A 198 -22.88 24.97 0.72
N GLY A 199 -21.87 24.11 0.82
CA GLY A 199 -20.80 24.24 1.82
C GLY A 199 -19.97 25.51 1.66
N HIS A 200 -19.80 26.01 0.43
CA HIS A 200 -19.06 27.25 0.16
C HIS A 200 -19.69 28.47 0.86
N LYS A 201 -21.01 28.52 1.04
CA LYS A 201 -21.69 29.60 1.76
C LYS A 201 -21.53 29.51 3.29
N LEU A 202 -21.10 28.36 3.79
CA LEU A 202 -20.94 28.06 5.22
C LEU A 202 -19.47 28.06 5.66
N GLY A 203 -18.53 28.45 4.78
CA GLY A 203 -17.08 28.39 5.07
C GLY A 203 -16.42 27.03 4.80
N TYR A 204 -17.18 26.07 4.26
CA TYR A 204 -16.76 24.68 4.04
C TYR A 204 -16.87 24.29 2.56
N PRO A 205 -15.97 24.77 1.68
CA PRO A 205 -15.98 24.35 0.28
C PRO A 205 -15.79 22.83 0.19
N THR A 206 -16.69 22.13 -0.50
CA THR A 206 -16.60 20.69 -0.74
C THR A 206 -16.50 20.39 -2.23
N ALA A 207 -15.57 19.51 -2.60
CA ALA A 207 -15.48 18.94 -3.93
C ALA A 207 -16.39 17.71 -4.01
N ASN A 208 -17.28 17.66 -5.00
CA ASN A 208 -18.09 16.47 -5.28
C ASN A 208 -17.27 15.51 -6.15
N LEU A 209 -17.10 14.27 -5.71
CA LEU A 209 -16.32 13.26 -6.41
C LEU A 209 -17.24 12.32 -7.19
N LYS A 210 -17.12 12.32 -8.52
CA LYS A 210 -17.77 11.35 -9.39
C LYS A 210 -16.85 10.14 -9.55
N THR A 211 -17.23 9.04 -8.90
CA THR A 211 -16.50 7.77 -8.93
C THR A 211 -17.15 6.80 -9.92
N SER A 212 -16.43 5.75 -10.30
CA SER A 212 -17.03 4.66 -11.09
C SER A 212 -18.06 3.91 -10.26
N GLU A 213 -19.25 3.69 -10.80
CA GLU A 213 -20.31 2.90 -10.16
C GLU A 213 -19.91 1.45 -9.90
N LYS A 214 -18.84 0.97 -10.56
CA LYS A 214 -18.31 -0.38 -10.35
C LYS A 214 -17.29 -0.44 -9.21
N LEU A 215 -16.83 0.67 -8.64
CA LEU A 215 -15.95 0.63 -7.46
C LEU A 215 -16.78 0.43 -6.19
N VAL A 216 -16.24 -0.33 -5.24
CA VAL A 216 -16.79 -0.34 -3.89
C VAL A 216 -16.58 1.05 -3.29
N VAL A 217 -17.66 1.63 -2.79
CA VAL A 217 -17.63 2.85 -1.99
C VAL A 217 -17.92 2.44 -0.55
N PRO A 218 -17.18 2.93 0.45
CA PRO A 218 -17.48 2.65 1.85
C PRO A 218 -18.92 2.99 2.24
N ALA A 219 -19.36 2.50 3.40
CA ALA A 219 -20.67 2.83 3.96
C ALA A 219 -20.91 4.35 4.01
N ASN A 220 -22.17 4.75 4.15
CA ASN A 220 -22.48 6.14 4.43
C ASN A 220 -21.85 6.58 5.75
N GLY A 221 -21.42 7.83 5.82
CA GLY A 221 -20.81 8.39 7.01
C GLY A 221 -19.78 9.47 6.70
N ILE A 222 -19.14 9.93 7.76
CA ILE A 222 -18.07 10.92 7.74
C ILE A 222 -16.75 10.23 8.02
N TYR A 223 -15.72 10.55 7.23
CA TYR A 223 -14.42 9.88 7.25
C TYR A 223 -13.30 10.90 7.28
N ALA A 224 -12.27 10.64 8.10
CA ALA A 224 -10.98 11.29 7.94
C ALA A 224 -10.27 10.65 6.74
N VAL A 225 -9.79 11.48 5.82
CA VAL A 225 -9.19 11.03 4.57
C VAL A 225 -7.93 11.80 4.25
N ARG A 226 -7.03 11.15 3.52
CA ARG A 226 -6.00 11.83 2.75
C ARG A 226 -6.40 11.96 1.31
N VAL A 227 -5.99 13.05 0.69
CA VAL A 227 -6.38 13.46 -0.64
C VAL A 227 -5.13 13.60 -1.48
N TYR A 228 -5.01 12.74 -2.49
CA TYR A 228 -3.95 12.84 -3.49
C TYR A 228 -4.50 13.58 -4.70
N LEU A 229 -3.88 14.71 -5.00
CA LEU A 229 -4.26 15.59 -6.09
C LEU A 229 -2.99 16.14 -6.74
N GLU A 230 -2.79 15.84 -8.04
CA GLU A 230 -1.70 16.41 -8.84
C GLU A 230 -0.27 16.26 -8.25
N GLY A 231 -0.05 15.20 -7.46
CA GLY A 231 1.25 14.93 -6.82
C GLY A 231 1.38 15.50 -5.41
N GLU A 232 0.39 16.28 -4.95
CA GLU A 232 0.28 16.74 -3.56
C GLU A 232 -0.55 15.75 -2.73
N THR A 233 -0.14 15.60 -1.47
CA THR A 233 -0.89 14.88 -0.45
C THR A 233 -1.44 15.90 0.53
N LEU A 234 -2.76 15.98 0.61
CA LEU A 234 -3.51 16.90 1.46
C LEU A 234 -4.38 16.09 2.42
N ASP A 235 -4.84 16.75 3.48
CA ASP A 235 -5.75 16.15 4.46
C ASP A 235 -7.18 16.67 4.27
N GLY A 236 -8.17 15.89 4.71
CA GLY A 236 -9.55 16.34 4.64
C GLY A 236 -10.56 15.45 5.35
N VAL A 237 -11.82 15.83 5.18
CA VAL A 237 -12.98 15.06 5.61
C VAL A 237 -13.81 14.67 4.39
N ALA A 238 -14.08 13.38 4.23
CA ALA A 238 -15.01 12.88 3.24
C ALA A 238 -16.37 12.60 3.88
N SER A 239 -17.43 12.99 3.18
CA SER A 239 -18.82 12.64 3.48
C SER A 239 -19.34 11.71 2.37
N ILE A 240 -19.84 10.55 2.76
CA ILE A 240 -20.51 9.61 1.88
C ILE A 240 -21.98 9.54 2.28
N GLY A 241 -22.89 9.85 1.36
CA GLY A 241 -24.31 9.92 1.67
C GLY A 241 -25.22 9.73 0.47
N VAL A 242 -26.52 9.59 0.71
CA VAL A 242 -27.54 9.44 -0.36
C VAL A 242 -28.39 10.70 -0.44
N ARG A 243 -28.66 11.21 -1.65
CA ARG A 243 -29.66 12.28 -1.81
C ARG A 243 -31.09 11.74 -1.71
N PRO A 244 -31.94 12.30 -0.85
CA PRO A 244 -33.37 12.13 -0.95
C PRO A 244 -33.88 13.09 -2.05
N THR A 245 -33.82 12.68 -3.32
CA THR A 245 -34.41 13.45 -4.43
C THR A 245 -35.29 12.56 -5.31
N PHE A 246 -36.44 13.09 -5.71
CA PHE A 246 -37.53 12.39 -6.41
C PHE A 246 -37.15 11.79 -7.79
N GLU A 247 -36.07 12.22 -8.42
CA GLU A 247 -35.70 11.79 -9.79
C GLU A 247 -34.66 10.66 -9.84
N LYS A 248 -33.89 10.44 -8.78
CA LYS A 248 -32.87 9.37 -8.67
C LYS A 248 -32.69 8.94 -7.21
N ALA A 249 -33.63 8.18 -6.69
CA ALA A 249 -33.50 7.57 -5.36
C ALA A 249 -32.29 6.61 -5.35
N GLY A 250 -31.34 6.82 -4.43
CA GLY A 250 -30.26 5.86 -4.16
C GLY A 250 -28.86 6.18 -4.70
N GLU A 251 -28.65 7.29 -5.41
CA GLU A 251 -27.30 7.68 -5.87
C GLU A 251 -26.45 8.15 -4.67
N ARG A 252 -25.39 7.37 -4.34
CA ARG A 252 -24.41 7.73 -3.32
C ARG A 252 -23.51 8.85 -3.83
N LYS A 253 -23.40 9.92 -3.05
CA LYS A 253 -22.48 11.02 -3.27
C LYS A 253 -21.28 10.89 -2.36
N VAL A 254 -20.12 11.22 -2.90
CA VAL A 254 -18.88 11.37 -2.15
C VAL A 254 -18.50 12.84 -2.26
N GLU A 255 -18.49 13.54 -1.13
CA GLU A 255 -18.06 14.93 -1.03
C GLU A 255 -16.83 15.00 -0.15
N VAL A 256 -15.81 15.78 -0.53
CA VAL A 256 -14.61 15.96 0.27
C VAL A 256 -14.40 17.44 0.58
N HIS A 257 -14.21 17.76 1.86
CA HIS A 257 -13.69 19.03 2.32
C HIS A 257 -12.18 18.88 2.51
N ILE A 258 -11.39 19.52 1.66
CA ILE A 258 -9.93 19.51 1.72
C ILE A 258 -9.50 20.65 2.65
N PHE A 259 -8.65 20.35 3.62
CA PHE A 259 -8.17 21.32 4.59
C PHE A 259 -7.20 22.32 3.96
N ASP A 260 -7.29 23.57 4.38
CA ASP A 260 -6.34 24.65 4.05
C ASP A 260 -6.12 24.83 2.54
N PHE A 261 -7.12 24.47 1.74
CA PHE A 261 -7.03 24.40 0.28
C PHE A 261 -8.14 25.24 -0.39
N GLN A 262 -7.74 26.15 -1.29
CA GLN A 262 -8.65 27.12 -1.92
C GLN A 262 -8.58 27.14 -3.47
N HIS A 263 -7.92 26.17 -4.08
CA HIS A 263 -7.80 26.12 -5.55
C HIS A 263 -9.04 25.53 -6.22
N ASN A 264 -9.32 25.99 -7.44
CA ASN A 264 -10.34 25.38 -8.29
C ASN A 264 -9.82 24.09 -8.91
N ILE A 265 -10.47 22.98 -8.56
CA ILE A 265 -10.06 21.63 -8.96
C ILE A 265 -11.13 20.91 -9.78
N TYR A 266 -12.12 21.62 -10.33
CA TYR A 266 -13.13 21.01 -11.21
C TYR A 266 -12.50 20.35 -12.44
N GLY A 267 -12.98 19.15 -12.79
CA GLY A 267 -12.46 18.32 -13.87
C GLY A 267 -11.14 17.62 -13.54
N ARG A 268 -10.50 17.93 -12.40
CA ARG A 268 -9.30 17.21 -11.95
C ARG A 268 -9.69 15.87 -11.34
N ARG A 269 -8.78 14.90 -11.42
CA ARG A 269 -8.92 13.62 -10.72
C ARG A 269 -8.22 13.70 -9.38
N LEU A 270 -8.89 13.21 -8.34
CA LEU A 270 -8.30 13.00 -7.03
C LEU A 270 -8.49 11.55 -6.57
N THR A 271 -7.66 11.14 -5.63
CA THR A 271 -7.80 9.87 -4.91
C THR A 271 -7.93 10.15 -3.42
N LEU A 272 -8.95 9.56 -2.80
CA LEU A 272 -9.13 9.56 -1.36
C LEU A 272 -8.53 8.28 -0.78
N GLU A 273 -7.73 8.40 0.28
CA GLU A 273 -7.37 7.30 1.17
C GLU A 273 -8.17 7.41 2.47
N PHE A 274 -8.90 6.35 2.82
CA PHE A 274 -9.75 6.33 4.00
C PHE A 274 -8.98 5.90 5.23
N VAL A 275 -8.66 6.86 6.10
CA VAL A 275 -7.91 6.63 7.33
C VAL A 275 -8.80 6.10 8.44
N ARG A 276 -9.93 6.78 8.68
CA ARG A 276 -10.85 6.39 9.76
C ARG A 276 -12.27 6.85 9.49
N ARG A 277 -13.24 6.02 9.87
CA ARG A 277 -14.64 6.43 9.98
C ARG A 277 -14.83 7.21 11.28
N LEU A 278 -15.39 8.41 11.18
CA LEU A 278 -15.65 9.29 12.33
C LEU A 278 -17.04 9.04 12.93
N ARG A 279 -18.08 9.00 12.09
CA ARG A 279 -19.47 8.83 12.50
C ARG A 279 -20.43 8.55 11.34
N ASP A 280 -21.65 8.15 11.67
CA ASP A 280 -22.80 8.14 10.75
C ASP A 280 -23.21 9.55 10.29
N GLU A 281 -23.96 9.60 9.18
CA GLU A 281 -24.64 10.83 8.76
C GLU A 281 -25.69 11.25 9.81
N LYS A 282 -25.83 12.56 10.02
CA LYS A 282 -26.79 13.13 10.98
C LYS A 282 -27.58 14.24 10.30
N LYS A 283 -28.87 14.34 10.61
CA LYS A 283 -29.72 15.50 10.26
C LYS A 283 -29.57 16.57 11.34
N PHE A 284 -29.52 17.83 10.93
CA PHE A 284 -29.39 18.96 11.83
C PHE A 284 -30.62 19.86 11.73
N ASP A 285 -31.11 20.32 12.87
CA ASP A 285 -32.29 21.16 12.97
C ASP A 285 -31.98 22.65 12.74
N SER A 286 -30.70 23.03 12.70
CA SER A 286 -30.25 24.39 12.36
C SER A 286 -28.90 24.40 11.62
N VAL A 287 -28.58 25.53 10.99
CA VAL A 287 -27.30 25.73 10.29
C VAL A 287 -26.14 25.80 11.29
N GLU A 288 -26.37 26.42 12.45
CA GLU A 288 -25.38 26.55 13.52
C GLU A 288 -24.98 25.18 14.08
N ALA A 289 -25.96 24.29 14.28
CA ALA A 289 -25.72 22.92 14.74
C ALA A 289 -24.95 22.09 13.70
N LEU A 290 -25.21 22.32 12.40
CA LEU A 290 -24.45 21.70 11.31
C LEU A 290 -22.99 22.18 11.32
N VAL A 291 -22.77 23.50 11.36
CA VAL A 291 -21.41 24.10 11.36
C VAL A 291 -20.61 23.63 12.56
N ALA A 292 -21.19 23.65 13.76
CA ALA A 292 -20.51 23.18 14.98
C ALA A 292 -20.09 21.69 14.89
N GLN A 293 -20.91 20.85 14.27
CA GLN A 293 -20.53 19.45 14.04
C GLN A 293 -19.44 19.32 12.97
N MET A 294 -19.47 20.15 11.92
CA MET A 294 -18.42 20.15 10.89
C MET A 294 -17.08 20.61 11.47
N ASP A 295 -17.07 21.61 12.34
CA ASP A 295 -15.88 22.06 13.08
C ASP A 295 -15.31 20.90 13.92
N GLN A 296 -16.17 20.18 14.64
CA GLN A 296 -15.76 19.04 15.46
C GLN A 296 -15.22 17.87 14.61
N ASP A 297 -15.87 17.56 13.48
CA ASP A 297 -15.43 16.51 12.57
C ASP A 297 -14.06 16.87 11.97
N ALA A 298 -13.85 18.12 11.58
CA ALA A 298 -12.58 18.63 11.07
C ALA A 298 -11.47 18.56 12.13
N ALA A 299 -11.74 18.99 13.36
CA ALA A 299 -10.80 18.91 14.47
C ALA A 299 -10.40 17.45 14.78
N ASN A 300 -11.38 16.54 14.84
CA ASN A 300 -11.14 15.11 15.05
C ASN A 300 -10.32 14.50 13.92
N ALA A 301 -10.65 14.83 12.66
CA ALA A 301 -9.91 14.36 11.50
C ALA A 301 -8.46 14.85 11.53
N ARG A 302 -8.21 16.13 11.79
CA ARG A 302 -6.85 16.67 11.91
C ARG A 302 -6.03 15.96 12.98
N ALA A 303 -6.62 15.73 14.15
CA ALA A 303 -5.95 14.99 15.23
C ALA A 303 -5.60 13.55 14.81
N ILE A 304 -6.53 12.87 14.13
CA ILE A 304 -6.32 11.50 13.62
C ILE A 304 -5.21 11.47 12.56
N LEU A 305 -5.26 12.38 11.59
CA LEU A 305 -4.35 12.44 10.45
C LEU A 305 -2.94 12.85 10.86
N ALA A 306 -2.79 13.70 11.89
CA ALA A 306 -1.50 14.04 12.48
C ALA A 306 -0.88 12.88 13.28
N SER A 307 -1.70 12.04 13.91
CA SER A 307 -1.26 10.91 14.76
C SER A 307 -0.87 9.65 13.99
N GLN A 308 -1.21 9.57 12.70
CA GLN A 308 -0.77 8.47 11.84
C GLN A 308 0.31 9.03 10.91
N PRO A 309 1.55 8.48 10.92
CA PRO A 309 2.57 8.89 9.98
C PRO A 309 2.01 8.79 8.56
N MET A 310 2.48 9.64 7.66
CA MET A 310 2.13 9.52 6.25
C MET A 310 2.45 8.09 5.79
N PRO A 311 1.52 7.26 5.25
CA PRO A 311 1.96 6.21 4.36
C PRO A 311 2.77 6.82 3.22
N MET A 312 4.09 6.67 3.32
CA MET A 312 4.94 6.62 2.16
C MET A 312 4.56 5.38 1.37
N THR A 313 3.54 5.50 0.52
CA THR A 313 3.27 4.49 -0.50
C THR A 313 2.55 5.13 -1.68
N THR A 314 3.29 5.96 -2.40
CA THR A 314 3.18 5.99 -3.85
C THR A 314 4.59 5.80 -4.41
N THR A 315 4.75 4.75 -5.19
CA THR A 315 5.91 4.51 -6.04
C THR A 315 6.06 5.67 -7.00
N ASN A 316 6.89 6.63 -6.60
CA ASN A 316 7.59 7.52 -7.49
C ASN A 316 9.08 7.21 -7.26
N PRO A 317 9.87 6.81 -8.27
CA PRO A 317 11.29 6.46 -8.12
C PRO A 317 12.20 7.61 -7.64
N GLY A 318 11.64 8.68 -7.07
CA GLY A 318 12.33 9.91 -6.73
C GLY A 318 11.98 10.52 -5.38
N ASN A 319 11.14 9.91 -4.51
CA ASN A 319 10.82 10.51 -3.20
C ASN A 319 10.55 9.46 -2.10
N PHE A 320 11.60 9.04 -1.39
CA PHE A 320 11.55 8.16 -0.22
C PHE A 320 12.24 8.85 0.97
N GLU A 321 11.69 8.79 2.18
CA GLU A 321 12.42 9.18 3.41
C GLU A 321 13.42 8.09 3.80
N PHE A 322 13.07 6.82 3.60
CA PHE A 322 13.98 5.68 3.59
C PHE A 322 13.41 4.49 2.80
N GLU A 323 14.26 3.59 2.33
CA GLU A 323 13.93 2.31 1.66
C GLU A 323 14.87 1.19 2.14
N GLU A 324 14.32 -0.01 2.35
CA GLU A 324 15.11 -1.22 2.64
C GLU A 324 15.70 -1.74 1.31
N ILE A 325 17.02 -1.96 1.25
CA ILE A 325 17.70 -2.54 0.09
C ILE A 325 18.23 -3.95 0.45
N GLU A 326 18.03 -4.91 -0.44
CA GLU A 326 18.54 -6.28 -0.28
C GLU A 326 20.06 -6.28 -0.55
N HIS A 327 20.83 -6.67 0.47
CA HIS A 327 22.28 -6.87 0.38
C HIS A 327 22.62 -8.34 0.70
N THR A 328 23.76 -8.83 0.25
CA THR A 328 24.12 -10.26 0.24
C THR A 328 24.49 -10.79 1.63
N ALA A 329 23.48 -10.97 2.50
CA ALA A 329 23.48 -11.38 3.91
C ALA A 329 23.32 -10.24 4.94
N ASP A 330 23.53 -9.00 4.51
CA ASP A 330 23.29 -7.78 5.30
C ASP A 330 21.99 -7.09 4.85
N ILE A 331 21.48 -6.16 5.67
CA ILE A 331 20.33 -5.32 5.27
C ILE A 331 20.83 -3.92 5.04
N GLY A 332 20.60 -3.38 3.84
CA GLY A 332 20.81 -1.96 3.62
C GLY A 332 19.55 -1.15 3.86
N LEU A 333 19.75 0.11 4.24
CA LEU A 333 18.76 1.13 4.38
C LEU A 333 19.26 2.35 3.63
N ARG A 334 18.56 2.75 2.57
CA ARG A 334 18.80 4.03 1.92
C ARG A 334 17.87 5.07 2.51
N VAL A 335 18.36 6.24 2.87
CA VAL A 335 17.68 7.27 3.66
C VAL A 335 17.82 8.61 2.95
N ARG A 336 16.82 9.49 3.07
CA ARG A 336 16.93 10.90 2.66
C ARG A 336 16.53 11.84 3.78
N GLY A 337 17.09 13.03 3.75
CA GLY A 337 16.68 14.14 4.61
C GLY A 337 16.82 15.46 3.87
N LYS A 338 15.90 16.40 4.11
CA LYS A 338 16.00 17.76 3.53
C LYS A 338 17.24 18.52 4.00
N ASP A 339 17.78 18.14 5.15
CA ASP A 339 19.03 18.59 5.75
C ASP A 339 19.69 17.43 6.52
N LEU A 340 20.86 17.68 7.13
CA LEU A 340 21.60 16.64 7.87
C LEU A 340 20.85 16.15 9.11
N ALA A 341 20.13 17.03 9.80
CA ALA A 341 19.36 16.66 10.98
C ALA A 341 18.22 15.70 10.61
N ASP A 342 17.47 16.05 9.56
CA ASP A 342 16.39 15.23 9.01
C ASP A 342 16.90 13.87 8.51
N LEU A 343 18.09 13.84 7.89
CA LEU A 343 18.74 12.60 7.44
C LEU A 343 19.02 11.64 8.62
N PHE A 344 19.60 12.14 9.72
CA PHE A 344 19.92 11.34 10.90
C PHE A 344 18.67 10.84 11.63
N VAL A 345 17.61 11.67 11.68
CA VAL A 345 16.29 11.26 12.21
C VAL A 345 15.71 10.14 11.36
N ASN A 346 15.72 10.28 10.04
CA ASN A 346 15.14 9.29 9.14
C ASN A 346 15.93 7.98 9.13
N ALA A 347 17.26 8.04 9.33
CA ALA A 347 18.09 6.85 9.47
C ALA A 347 17.74 6.07 10.75
N ALA A 348 17.59 6.77 11.88
CA ALA A 348 17.17 6.15 13.14
C ALA A 348 15.77 5.52 13.01
N ARG A 349 14.81 6.25 12.43
CA ARG A 349 13.45 5.73 12.17
C ARG A 349 13.45 4.50 11.28
N GLY A 350 14.24 4.51 10.22
CA GLY A 350 14.39 3.38 9.31
C GLY A 350 14.93 2.15 10.03
N MET A 351 16.02 2.31 10.80
CA MET A 351 16.59 1.22 11.62
C MET A 351 15.56 0.66 12.61
N TRP A 352 14.87 1.52 13.35
CA TRP A 352 13.87 1.08 14.33
C TRP A 352 12.66 0.38 13.69
N THR A 353 12.28 0.77 12.48
CA THR A 353 11.21 0.09 11.71
C THR A 353 11.64 -1.32 11.26
N LEU A 354 12.93 -1.56 11.05
CA LEU A 354 13.47 -2.90 10.77
C LEU A 354 13.40 -3.81 12.02
N ILE A 355 13.67 -3.25 13.20
CA ILE A 355 13.68 -3.99 14.48
C ILE A 355 12.26 -4.21 15.00
N VAL A 356 11.46 -3.14 15.08
CA VAL A 356 10.10 -3.10 15.65
C VAL A 356 9.12 -2.56 14.60
N PRO A 357 8.37 -3.41 13.88
CA PRO A 357 7.49 -2.96 12.78
C PRO A 357 6.40 -1.99 13.21
N ASP A 358 5.97 -2.11 14.47
CA ASP A 358 4.97 -1.23 15.08
C ASP A 358 5.61 -0.16 15.97
N ILE A 359 6.85 0.27 15.71
CA ILE A 359 7.59 1.25 16.53
C ILE A 359 6.77 2.52 16.89
N GLY A 360 5.87 2.95 16.01
CA GLY A 360 4.96 4.08 16.28
C GLY A 360 3.96 3.86 17.43
N SER A 361 3.78 2.62 17.90
CA SER A 361 2.95 2.27 19.04
C SER A 361 3.72 2.33 20.38
N VAL A 362 5.06 2.41 20.34
CA VAL A 362 5.91 2.53 21.53
C VAL A 362 5.70 3.89 22.17
N LYS A 363 5.24 3.87 23.43
CA LYS A 363 4.96 5.10 24.19
C LYS A 363 6.26 5.78 24.62
N PRO A 364 6.47 7.06 24.31
CA PRO A 364 7.67 7.81 24.67
C PRO A 364 7.61 8.22 26.15
N VAL A 365 7.93 7.29 27.05
CA VAL A 365 7.97 7.51 28.51
C VAL A 365 9.39 7.65 29.06
N VAL A 366 10.40 7.32 28.26
CA VAL A 366 11.83 7.51 28.53
C VAL A 366 12.42 8.46 27.50
N THR A 367 13.43 9.21 27.91
CA THR A 367 14.18 10.15 27.09
C THR A 367 15.67 9.95 27.34
N ARG A 368 16.45 9.83 26.27
CA ARG A 368 17.91 9.70 26.29
C ARG A 368 18.53 10.87 25.55
N GLU A 369 19.38 11.62 26.24
CA GLU A 369 20.24 12.65 25.65
C GLU A 369 21.52 11.96 25.14
N ILE A 370 21.88 12.24 23.89
CA ILE A 370 23.01 11.62 23.20
C ILE A 370 23.87 12.74 22.63
N GLU A 371 25.16 12.71 22.94
CA GLU A 371 26.16 13.65 22.45
C GLU A 371 27.36 12.85 21.95
N LEU A 372 27.72 13.05 20.67
CA LEU A 372 28.73 12.27 19.96
C LEU A 372 29.72 13.18 19.25
N GLU A 373 30.98 12.75 19.23
CA GLU A 373 32.05 13.33 18.43
C GLU A 373 32.66 12.26 17.53
N ALA A 374 32.85 12.58 16.25
CA ALA A 374 33.39 11.67 15.25
C ALA A 374 34.32 12.39 14.27
N MET A 375 35.10 11.63 13.51
CA MET A 375 36.08 12.20 12.57
C MET A 375 35.45 12.79 11.30
N ASP A 376 34.28 12.30 10.89
CA ASP A 376 33.52 12.75 9.74
C ASP A 376 32.03 12.35 9.85
N LEU A 377 31.23 12.74 8.86
CA LEU A 377 29.79 12.53 8.83
C LEU A 377 29.39 11.06 8.77
N GLU A 378 30.17 10.23 8.08
CA GLU A 378 29.87 8.82 7.89
C GLU A 378 30.08 8.07 9.21
N VAL A 379 31.21 8.31 9.87
CA VAL A 379 31.48 7.79 11.22
C VAL A 379 30.44 8.31 12.21
N LEU A 380 30.07 9.60 12.15
CA LEU A 380 29.06 10.18 13.04
C LEU A 380 27.69 9.50 12.88
N LEU A 381 27.30 9.15 11.65
CA LEU A 381 26.04 8.44 11.38
C LEU A 381 26.06 7.01 11.92
N VAL A 382 27.20 6.31 11.77
CA VAL A 382 27.38 4.97 12.35
C VAL A 382 27.34 5.01 13.86
N ASP A 383 28.04 5.95 14.49
CA ASP A 383 28.08 6.10 15.95
C ASP A 383 26.69 6.44 16.49
N TRP A 384 25.93 7.31 15.80
CA TRP A 384 24.55 7.65 16.15
C TRP A 384 23.63 6.42 16.19
N LEU A 385 23.66 5.61 15.14
CA LEU A 385 22.83 4.41 15.05
C LEU A 385 23.31 3.31 16.00
N SER A 386 24.61 3.18 16.19
CA SER A 386 25.22 2.21 17.11
C SER A 386 24.91 2.54 18.57
N GLU A 387 24.90 3.82 18.95
CA GLU A 387 24.53 4.26 20.30
C GLU A 387 23.06 3.91 20.60
N LEU A 388 22.15 4.12 19.64
CA LEU A 388 20.76 3.73 19.78
C LEU A 388 20.57 2.21 19.92
N LEU A 389 21.36 1.41 19.19
CA LEU A 389 21.38 -0.06 19.33
C LEU A 389 21.97 -0.48 20.68
N TYR A 390 23.03 0.17 21.14
CA TYR A 390 23.62 -0.10 22.45
C TYR A 390 22.61 0.14 23.57
N LEU A 391 21.91 1.28 23.53
CA LEU A 391 20.84 1.61 24.47
C LEU A 391 19.68 0.59 24.41
N HIS A 392 19.33 0.12 23.21
CA HIS A 392 18.33 -0.95 23.05
C HIS A 392 18.73 -2.24 23.76
N GLU A 393 19.96 -2.71 23.54
CA GLU A 393 20.45 -3.98 24.10
C GLU A 393 20.65 -3.91 25.61
N THR A 394 21.09 -2.76 26.12
CA THR A 394 21.37 -2.58 27.55
C THR A 394 20.10 -2.29 28.35
N GLU A 395 19.25 -1.38 27.88
CA GLU A 395 18.09 -0.88 28.63
C GLU A 395 16.78 -1.59 28.26
N HIS A 396 16.79 -2.42 27.21
CA HIS A 396 15.59 -3.10 26.67
C HIS A 396 14.49 -2.10 26.25
N GLU A 397 14.92 -0.97 25.68
CA GLU A 397 14.07 0.12 25.21
C GLU A 397 13.98 0.16 23.67
N ALA A 398 12.94 0.81 23.15
CA ALA A 398 12.82 1.17 21.75
C ALA A 398 12.43 2.64 21.59
N TYR A 399 13.04 3.34 20.62
CA TYR A 399 12.87 4.78 20.43
C TYR A 399 12.08 5.09 19.17
N SER A 400 11.03 5.90 19.32
CA SER A 400 10.08 6.23 18.25
C SER A 400 10.12 7.69 17.82
N GLN A 401 10.77 8.56 18.62
CA GLN A 401 10.89 10.00 18.35
C GLN A 401 12.34 10.44 18.54
N PHE A 402 12.81 11.32 17.66
CA PHE A 402 14.17 11.84 17.66
C PHE A 402 14.15 13.34 17.44
N VAL A 403 14.96 14.08 18.19
CA VAL A 403 15.17 15.52 18.02
C VAL A 403 16.67 15.77 17.92
N ILE A 404 17.13 16.33 16.81
CA ILE A 404 18.52 16.78 16.68
C ILE A 404 18.59 18.24 17.11
N HIS A 405 19.34 18.52 18.17
CA HIS A 405 19.54 19.87 18.68
C HIS A 405 20.68 20.58 17.95
N GLU A 406 21.75 19.86 17.66
CA GLU A 406 22.92 20.35 16.96
C GLU A 406 23.54 19.25 16.09
N ILE A 407 23.93 19.59 14.86
CA ILE A 407 24.65 18.68 13.99
C ILE A 407 25.67 19.43 13.13
N SER A 408 26.88 18.89 13.09
CA SER A 408 27.98 19.30 12.23
C SER A 408 28.65 18.07 11.64
N PRO A 409 29.65 18.21 10.75
CA PRO A 409 30.35 17.06 10.20
C PRO A 409 31.04 16.14 11.21
N THR A 410 31.29 16.60 12.44
CA THR A 410 32.09 15.88 13.43
C THR A 410 31.44 15.84 14.81
N HIS A 411 30.23 16.40 14.97
CA HIS A 411 29.57 16.51 16.27
C HIS A 411 28.05 16.43 16.12
N LEU A 412 27.41 15.68 17.03
CA LEU A 412 25.97 15.52 17.10
C LEU A 412 25.51 15.69 18.55
N ARG A 413 24.46 16.48 18.76
CA ARG A 413 23.69 16.49 20.00
C ARG A 413 22.22 16.26 19.72
N ALA A 414 21.66 15.21 20.32
CA ALA A 414 20.34 14.71 20.02
C ALA A 414 19.60 14.18 21.25
N GLU A 415 18.29 14.06 21.11
CA GLU A 415 17.38 13.47 22.06
C GLU A 415 16.62 12.31 21.39
N ALA A 416 16.60 11.14 22.02
CA ALA A 416 15.81 9.98 21.61
C ALA A 416 14.73 9.68 22.66
N ARG A 417 13.45 9.64 22.25
CA ARG A 417 12.32 9.33 23.13
C ARG A 417 11.67 8.01 22.75
N GLY A 418 11.40 7.22 23.78
CA GLY A 418 11.01 5.83 23.63
C GLY A 418 10.46 5.22 24.90
N GLY A 419 10.40 3.91 24.94
CA GLY A 419 9.89 3.20 26.10
C GLY A 419 10.28 1.72 26.07
N PRO A 420 9.92 0.97 27.13
CA PRO A 420 10.22 -0.45 27.22
C PRO A 420 9.51 -1.24 26.11
N LEU A 421 10.16 -2.29 25.61
CA LEU A 421 9.67 -3.17 24.53
C LEU A 421 8.52 -4.12 24.89
N ASN A 422 7.97 -4.02 26.10
CA ASN A 422 6.99 -4.95 26.63
C ASN A 422 5.74 -5.03 25.75
N GLY A 423 5.54 -6.19 25.10
CA GLY A 423 4.37 -6.47 24.26
C GLY A 423 4.52 -6.11 22.78
N HIS A 424 5.69 -5.65 22.35
CA HIS A 424 5.99 -5.40 20.93
C HIS A 424 6.65 -6.63 20.27
N THR A 425 6.41 -6.82 18.97
CA THR A 425 7.00 -7.94 18.21
C THR A 425 8.28 -7.48 17.53
N LEU A 426 9.39 -8.16 17.80
CA LEU A 426 10.65 -7.94 17.08
C LEU A 426 10.60 -8.65 15.72
N ARG A 427 10.90 -7.94 14.64
CA ARG A 427 10.96 -8.50 13.28
C ARG A 427 12.36 -8.95 12.90
N LYS A 428 13.37 -8.14 13.21
CA LYS A 428 14.76 -8.41 12.90
C LYS A 428 15.64 -8.08 14.09
N HIS A 429 16.73 -8.83 14.23
CA HIS A 429 17.74 -8.61 15.24
C HIS A 429 18.97 -8.00 14.57
N ILE A 430 19.13 -6.68 14.64
CA ILE A 430 20.32 -6.00 14.09
C ILE A 430 21.43 -6.11 15.15
N LYS A 431 22.58 -6.67 14.77
CA LYS A 431 23.74 -6.83 15.66
C LYS A 431 24.68 -5.63 15.62
N ALA A 432 24.84 -5.02 14.45
CA ALA A 432 25.76 -3.91 14.26
C ALA A 432 25.39 -3.05 13.05
N VAL A 433 25.82 -1.78 13.10
CA VAL A 433 25.85 -0.87 11.96
C VAL A 433 27.22 -1.03 11.30
N THR A 434 27.26 -1.19 9.99
CA THR A 434 28.49 -1.47 9.25
C THR A 434 28.91 -0.28 8.39
N PHE A 435 30.21 -0.21 8.11
CA PHE A 435 30.79 0.76 7.16
C PHE A 435 30.72 0.27 5.70
N ASN A 436 30.28 -0.97 5.46
CA ASN A 436 30.22 -1.53 4.11
C ASN A 436 29.13 -0.83 3.30
N ASP A 437 29.50 -0.30 2.13
CA ASP A 437 28.60 0.48 1.25
C ASP A 437 27.90 1.67 1.95
N LEU A 438 28.45 2.11 3.09
CA LEU A 438 28.05 3.33 3.76
C LEU A 438 28.40 4.52 2.87
N SER A 439 27.44 5.41 2.67
CA SER A 439 27.66 6.64 1.90
C SER A 439 26.74 7.73 2.38
N ILE A 440 27.23 8.97 2.38
CA ILE A 440 26.40 10.18 2.54
C ILE A 440 26.68 11.13 1.38
N GLU A 441 25.64 11.44 0.61
CA GLU A 441 25.72 12.29 -0.57
C GLU A 441 24.81 13.52 -0.43
N LYS A 442 25.36 14.70 -0.71
CA LYS A 442 24.55 15.91 -0.87
C LYS A 442 23.94 15.95 -2.27
N THR A 443 22.62 16.09 -2.33
CA THR A 443 21.83 16.16 -3.56
C THR A 443 21.27 17.57 -3.77
N ALA A 444 20.59 17.80 -4.90
CA ALA A 444 19.94 19.09 -5.16
C ALA A 444 18.83 19.43 -4.15
N ASP A 445 18.18 18.40 -3.60
CA ASP A 445 16.98 18.52 -2.75
C ASP A 445 17.24 18.15 -1.27
N GLY A 446 18.50 17.98 -0.86
CA GLY A 446 18.88 17.63 0.51
C GLY A 446 20.07 16.67 0.57
N TYR A 447 19.98 15.64 1.40
CA TYR A 447 20.99 14.59 1.56
C TYR A 447 20.39 13.21 1.34
N THR A 448 21.18 12.28 0.83
CA THR A 448 20.88 10.85 0.78
C THR A 448 21.98 10.09 1.52
N ALA A 449 21.62 9.02 2.23
CA ALA A 449 22.59 8.10 2.81
C ALA A 449 22.23 6.65 2.47
N THR A 450 23.23 5.78 2.36
CA THR A 450 23.04 4.33 2.40
C THR A 450 23.73 3.81 3.64
N VAL A 451 23.03 3.03 4.47
CA VAL A 451 23.54 2.42 5.70
C VAL A 451 23.34 0.92 5.60
N VAL A 452 24.30 0.11 6.02
CA VAL A 452 24.18 -1.36 5.98
C VAL A 452 24.30 -1.93 7.40
N PHE A 453 23.45 -2.88 7.73
CA PHE A 453 23.33 -3.51 9.03
C PHE A 453 23.67 -5.01 8.94
N ASP A 454 24.46 -5.49 9.88
CA ASP A 454 24.65 -6.93 10.15
C ASP A 454 23.46 -7.43 10.98
N VAL A 455 22.82 -8.52 10.51
CA VAL A 455 21.62 -9.12 11.13
C VAL A 455 21.86 -10.54 11.63
#